data_AF-A0A358S7S2-F1
#
_entry.id   AF-A0A358S7S2-F1
#
_cell.length_a   1.000
_cell.length_b   1.000
_cell.length_c   1.000
_cell.angle_alpha   90.00
_cell.angle_beta   90.00
_cell.angle_gamma   90.00
#
_symmetry.space_group_name_H-M   'P 1'
#
loop_
_entity.id
_entity.type
_entity.pdbx_description
1 polymer ?
#
loop_
_entity_poly.entity_id
_entity_poly.type
_entity_poly.pdbx_seq_one_letter_code
_entity_poly.pdbx_strand_id
1 'polypeptide(L)'
;MKKFKQEVYSVFGRIYIPDELLGKKNLILHISDTPSAIYPALRGLLRKLKPQVILHTGDLCDHIKLENNENLMGEFLHDVVKLIRIMEFSSAEEIHITMGNHDKYRALQPLVKKSTLHEMDAVLDFGEYTYHLSHYYEDVEADPKDFNL
;
A
#
# COMPACT_ATOMS: atom_id res chain seq x y z
N MET A 1 -1.35 8.02 -27.91
CA MET A 1 -1.41 9.08 -26.88
C MET A 1 -1.27 8.56 -25.44
N LYS A 2 -2.02 7.53 -25.00
CA LYS A 2 -1.89 6.97 -23.62
C LYS A 2 -0.45 6.51 -23.30
N LYS A 3 0.20 5.77 -24.21
CA LYS A 3 1.58 5.26 -24.07
C LYS A 3 2.64 6.37 -23.90
N PHE A 4 2.56 7.41 -24.73
CA PHE A 4 3.43 8.59 -24.64
C PHE A 4 3.26 9.35 -23.31
N LYS A 5 2.02 9.52 -22.82
CA LYS A 5 1.78 10.14 -21.51
C LYS A 5 2.39 9.31 -20.37
N GLN A 6 2.29 7.98 -20.42
CA GLN A 6 2.88 7.08 -19.41
C GLN A 6 4.41 7.19 -19.38
N GLU A 7 5.05 7.20 -20.56
CA GLU A 7 6.50 7.35 -20.70
C GLU A 7 6.98 8.68 -20.11
N VAL A 8 6.29 9.78 -20.40
CA VAL A 8 6.60 11.11 -19.82
C VAL A 8 6.50 11.08 -18.29
N TYR A 9 5.45 10.46 -17.74
CA TYR A 9 5.28 10.38 -16.29
C TYR A 9 6.38 9.55 -15.62
N SER A 10 6.77 8.42 -16.22
CA SER A 10 7.86 7.58 -15.74
C SER A 10 9.20 8.34 -15.68
N VAL A 11 9.53 9.10 -16.72
CA VAL A 11 10.76 9.92 -16.76
C VAL A 11 10.81 10.95 -15.62
N PHE A 12 9.66 11.48 -15.22
CA PHE A 12 9.57 12.44 -14.10
C PHE A 12 9.32 11.78 -12.74
N GLY A 13 9.42 10.44 -12.63
CA GLY A 13 9.17 9.71 -11.39
C GLY A 13 7.74 9.88 -10.87
N ARG A 14 6.75 9.98 -11.76
CA ARG A 14 5.33 10.16 -11.42
C ARG A 14 4.53 8.93 -11.85
N ILE A 15 3.48 8.64 -11.08
CA ILE A 15 2.50 7.61 -11.44
C ILE A 15 1.47 8.22 -12.39
N TYR A 16 1.31 7.62 -13.57
CA TYR A 16 0.28 8.00 -14.53
C TYR A 16 -1.09 7.61 -14.00
N ILE A 17 -2.04 8.54 -14.03
CA ILE A 17 -3.44 8.31 -13.66
C ILE A 17 -4.28 8.42 -14.92
N PRO A 18 -4.98 7.35 -15.34
CA PRO A 18 -5.95 7.43 -16.41
C PRO A 18 -7.03 8.49 -16.14
N ASP A 19 -7.34 9.30 -17.16
CA ASP A 19 -8.31 10.40 -17.04
C ASP A 19 -9.70 9.91 -16.58
N GLU A 20 -10.07 8.67 -16.90
CA GLU A 20 -11.32 8.00 -16.50
C GLU A 20 -11.45 7.74 -14.99
N LEU A 21 -10.33 7.73 -14.25
CA LEU A 21 -10.30 7.56 -12.79
C LEU A 21 -10.36 8.90 -12.05
N LEU A 22 -10.05 10.02 -12.72
CA LEU A 22 -10.03 11.32 -12.08
C LEU A 22 -11.45 11.78 -11.73
N GLY A 23 -11.66 12.17 -10.47
CA GLY A 23 -12.95 12.65 -9.96
C GLY A 23 -13.95 11.55 -9.61
N LYS A 24 -13.59 10.27 -9.78
CA LYS A 24 -14.38 9.16 -9.24
C LYS A 24 -14.39 9.21 -7.71
N LYS A 25 -15.55 8.91 -7.14
CA LYS A 25 -15.77 8.71 -5.70
C LYS A 25 -15.99 7.20 -5.54
N ASN A 26 -15.52 6.60 -4.45
CA ASN A 26 -15.56 5.14 -4.21
C ASN A 26 -14.46 4.35 -4.96
N LEU A 27 -13.23 4.86 -4.93
CA LEU A 27 -12.07 4.11 -5.42
C LEU A 27 -11.41 3.36 -4.27
N ILE A 28 -11.10 2.09 -4.50
CA ILE A 28 -10.20 1.29 -3.66
C ILE A 28 -8.83 1.29 -4.35
N LEU A 29 -7.78 1.66 -3.61
CA LEU A 29 -6.41 1.61 -4.10
C LEU A 29 -5.66 0.50 -3.36
N HIS A 30 -5.22 -0.51 -4.11
CA HIS A 30 -4.30 -1.53 -3.63
C HIS A 30 -2.84 -1.15 -3.95
N ILE A 31 -1.95 -1.40 -2.99
CA ILE A 31 -0.51 -1.12 -3.05
C ILE A 31 0.20 -2.35 -2.46
N SER A 32 1.35 -2.72 -2.99
CA SER A 32 2.21 -3.77 -2.45
C SER A 32 3.67 -3.43 -2.76
N ASP A 33 4.63 -4.08 -2.09
CA ASP A 33 6.08 -4.01 -2.33
C ASP A 33 6.59 -2.59 -2.60
N THR A 34 6.66 -1.77 -1.54
CA THR A 34 6.84 -0.32 -1.69
C THR A 34 8.25 0.12 -1.26
N PRO A 35 9.25 0.20 -2.16
CA PRO A 35 10.54 0.78 -1.84
C PRO A 35 10.43 2.30 -1.65
N SER A 36 11.28 2.87 -0.79
CA SER A 36 11.16 4.29 -0.39
C SER A 36 11.33 5.29 -1.53
N ALA A 37 11.99 4.88 -2.62
CA ALA A 37 12.11 5.65 -3.85
C ALA A 37 10.75 6.06 -4.46
N ILE A 38 9.68 5.28 -4.24
CA ILE A 38 8.37 5.56 -4.84
C ILE A 38 7.46 6.41 -3.95
N TYR A 39 7.81 6.62 -2.68
CA TYR A 39 6.96 7.35 -1.73
C TYR A 39 6.56 8.76 -2.20
N PRO A 40 7.45 9.58 -2.81
CA PRO A 40 7.04 10.89 -3.32
C PRO A 40 6.01 10.79 -4.45
N ALA A 41 6.15 9.80 -5.32
CA ALA A 41 5.22 9.54 -6.42
C ALA A 41 3.85 9.08 -5.88
N LEU A 42 3.86 8.18 -4.90
CA LEU A 42 2.66 7.71 -4.20
C LEU A 42 1.93 8.86 -3.50
N ARG A 43 2.64 9.75 -2.81
CA ARG A 43 2.04 10.95 -2.22
C ARG A 43 1.34 11.81 -3.28
N GLY A 44 1.95 11.95 -4.46
CA GLY A 44 1.34 12.65 -5.60
C GLY A 44 0.10 11.94 -6.15
N LEU A 45 0.13 10.61 -6.22
CA LEU A 45 -0.99 9.77 -6.62
C LEU A 45 -2.17 9.96 -5.67
N LEU A 46 -1.97 9.76 -4.36
CA LEU A 46 -3.03 9.85 -3.35
C LEU A 46 -3.70 11.23 -3.34
N ARG A 47 -2.95 12.31 -3.53
CA ARG A 47 -3.50 13.68 -3.61
C ARG A 47 -4.44 13.89 -4.81
N LYS A 48 -4.18 13.21 -5.93
CA LYS A 48 -4.93 13.37 -7.18
C LYS A 48 -6.09 12.38 -7.27
N LEU A 49 -5.81 11.12 -6.98
CA LEU A 49 -6.75 10.01 -7.08
C LEU A 49 -7.80 10.06 -5.97
N LYS A 50 -7.39 10.45 -4.75
CA LYS A 50 -8.25 10.54 -3.56
C LYS A 50 -9.10 9.27 -3.35
N PRO A 51 -8.46 8.09 -3.20
CA PRO A 51 -9.20 6.85 -2.97
C PRO A 51 -10.00 6.94 -1.66
N GLN A 52 -11.13 6.23 -1.62
CA GLN A 52 -11.91 6.05 -0.39
C GLN A 52 -11.25 5.03 0.53
N VAL A 53 -10.67 3.97 -0.03
CA VAL A 53 -10.01 2.90 0.72
C VAL A 53 -8.60 2.70 0.20
N ILE A 54 -7.64 2.50 1.10
CA ILE A 54 -6.28 2.07 0.78
C ILE A 54 -6.06 0.68 1.38
N LEU A 55 -5.64 -0.26 0.55
CA LEU A 55 -5.24 -1.62 0.94
C LEU A 55 -3.75 -1.77 0.64
N HIS A 56 -2.95 -2.20 1.60
CA HIS A 56 -1.53 -2.46 1.42
C HIS A 56 -1.19 -3.90 1.79
N THR A 57 -0.57 -4.66 0.87
CA THR A 57 -0.20 -6.07 1.11
C THR A 57 1.30 -6.26 1.29
N GLY A 58 1.76 -5.93 2.50
CA GLY A 58 3.12 -6.21 2.96
C GLY A 58 4.24 -5.43 2.29
N ASP A 59 5.45 -5.58 2.83
CA ASP A 59 6.70 -5.01 2.35
C ASP A 59 6.63 -3.49 2.17
N LEU A 60 6.27 -2.84 3.29
CA LEU A 60 6.17 -1.37 3.39
C LEU A 60 7.49 -0.65 3.07
N CYS A 61 8.62 -1.37 3.15
CA CYS A 61 9.94 -0.87 2.81
C CYS A 61 10.74 -1.97 2.10
N ASP A 62 10.27 -2.39 0.93
CA ASP A 62 10.77 -3.56 0.19
C ASP A 62 12.31 -3.61 0.03
N HIS A 63 12.96 -2.48 -0.22
CA HIS A 63 14.41 -2.42 -0.39
C HIS A 63 15.24 -2.74 0.88
N ILE A 64 14.64 -2.72 2.08
CA ILE A 64 15.30 -3.07 3.34
C ILE A 64 14.86 -4.46 3.76
N LYS A 65 15.71 -5.45 3.48
CA LYS A 65 15.48 -6.86 3.80
C LYS A 65 15.95 -7.17 5.23
N LEU A 66 15.10 -6.88 6.22
CA LEU A 66 15.44 -7.03 7.65
C LEU A 66 15.83 -8.46 8.06
N GLU A 67 15.36 -9.47 7.35
CA GLU A 67 15.76 -10.88 7.54
C GLU A 67 17.27 -11.11 7.38
N ASN A 68 17.94 -10.28 6.57
CA ASN A 68 19.36 -10.40 6.27
C ASN A 68 20.23 -9.52 7.18
N ASN A 69 19.66 -8.46 7.76
CA ASN A 69 20.38 -7.54 8.63
C ASN A 69 19.45 -6.75 9.55
N GLU A 70 19.28 -7.23 10.79
CA GLU A 70 18.45 -6.56 11.79
C GLU A 70 18.99 -5.19 12.22
N ASN A 71 20.28 -4.87 11.98
CA ASN A 71 20.84 -3.56 12.32
C ASN A 71 20.22 -2.43 11.49
N LEU A 72 19.53 -2.75 10.40
CA LEU A 72 18.81 -1.78 9.56
C LEU A 72 17.45 -1.38 10.14
N MET A 73 17.07 -1.87 11.34
CA MET A 73 15.77 -1.54 11.97
C MET A 73 15.51 -0.04 12.05
N GLY A 74 16.54 0.76 12.37
CA GLY A 74 16.40 2.21 12.44
C GLY A 74 16.06 2.84 11.09
N GLU A 75 16.71 2.39 10.02
CA GLU A 75 16.47 2.84 8.64
C GLU A 75 15.09 2.39 8.15
N PHE A 76 14.74 1.13 8.42
CA PHE A 76 13.42 0.58 8.14
C PHE A 76 12.32 1.42 8.78
N LEU A 77 12.38 1.66 10.09
CA LEU A 77 11.36 2.45 10.79
C LEU A 77 11.33 3.90 10.30
N HIS A 78 12.49 4.47 9.97
CA HIS A 78 12.59 5.82 9.42
C HIS A 78 11.87 5.96 8.08
N ASP A 79 11.89 4.94 7.23
CA ASP A 79 11.21 4.96 5.94
C ASP A 79 9.73 4.55 6.06
N VAL A 80 9.41 3.47 6.77
CA VAL A 80 8.03 3.01 6.94
C VAL A 80 7.14 4.08 7.58
N VAL A 81 7.65 4.85 8.56
CA VAL A 81 6.87 5.95 9.15
C VAL A 81 6.48 7.02 8.12
N LYS A 82 7.30 7.24 7.08
CA LYS A 82 6.95 8.17 5.98
C LYS A 82 5.82 7.61 5.15
N LEU A 83 5.87 6.32 4.79
CA LEU A 83 4.82 5.66 4.01
C LEU A 83 3.49 5.65 4.76
N ILE A 84 3.49 5.20 6.02
CA ILE A 84 2.29 5.22 6.88
C ILE A 84 1.70 6.63 6.92
N ARG A 85 2.52 7.65 7.17
CA ARG A 85 2.05 9.05 7.15
C ARG A 85 1.49 9.48 5.80
N ILE A 86 2.10 9.08 4.69
CA ILE A 86 1.59 9.40 3.35
C ILE A 86 0.18 8.84 3.16
N MET A 87 -0.07 7.61 3.61
CA MET A 87 -1.40 6.98 3.56
C MET A 87 -2.38 7.64 4.55
N GLU A 88 -1.99 7.81 5.81
CA GLU A 88 -2.87 8.32 6.87
C GLU A 88 -3.29 9.79 6.69
N PHE A 89 -2.40 10.63 6.12
CA PHE A 89 -2.71 12.02 5.78
C PHE A 89 -3.46 12.18 4.44
N SER A 90 -3.75 11.07 3.75
CA SER A 90 -4.59 11.12 2.55
C SER A 90 -6.06 11.33 2.91
N SER A 91 -6.89 11.49 1.88
CA SER A 91 -8.34 11.59 2.03
C SER A 91 -9.05 10.24 2.17
N ALA A 92 -8.33 9.11 2.20
CA ALA A 92 -8.94 7.80 2.38
C ALA A 92 -9.70 7.73 3.70
N GLU A 93 -10.85 7.10 3.72
CA GLU A 93 -11.66 6.89 4.91
C GLU A 93 -11.14 5.69 5.68
N GLU A 94 -10.72 4.64 4.97
CA GLU A 94 -10.22 3.38 5.52
C GLU A 94 -8.83 3.05 4.95
N ILE A 95 -7.96 2.51 5.81
CA ILE A 95 -6.59 2.11 5.45
C ILE A 95 -6.30 0.79 6.15
N HIS A 96 -6.04 -0.26 5.37
CA HIS A 96 -5.69 -1.58 5.86
C HIS A 96 -4.32 -1.99 5.36
N ILE A 97 -3.50 -2.53 6.25
CA ILE A 97 -2.13 -2.91 5.96
C ILE A 97 -1.90 -4.31 6.52
N THR A 98 -1.68 -5.30 5.64
CA THR A 98 -1.15 -6.61 6.04
C THR A 98 0.37 -6.59 6.04
N MET A 99 1.00 -7.44 6.85
CA MET A 99 2.47 -7.51 6.96
C MET A 99 3.07 -8.41 5.89
N GLY A 100 4.20 -7.97 5.32
CA GLY A 100 5.05 -8.81 4.48
C GLY A 100 6.08 -9.58 5.32
N ASN A 101 6.83 -10.45 4.66
CA ASN A 101 7.90 -11.22 5.32
C ASN A 101 9.03 -10.34 5.87
N HIS A 102 9.21 -9.13 5.32
CA HIS A 102 10.23 -8.19 5.79
C HIS A 102 9.70 -7.20 6.84
N ASP A 103 8.39 -7.14 7.08
CA ASP A 103 7.81 -6.24 8.07
C ASP A 103 7.92 -6.78 9.50
N LYS A 104 7.77 -5.89 10.48
CA LYS A 104 7.80 -6.24 11.91
C LYS A 104 6.58 -5.67 12.62
N TYR A 105 5.49 -6.44 12.64
CA TYR A 105 4.19 -6.03 13.21
C TYR A 105 4.31 -5.26 14.53
N ARG A 106 5.02 -5.81 15.52
CA ARG A 106 5.19 -5.20 16.85
C ARG A 106 5.89 -3.85 16.81
N ALA A 107 6.83 -3.64 15.88
CA ALA A 107 7.54 -2.38 15.73
C ALA A 107 6.68 -1.33 15.01
N LEU A 108 5.73 -1.75 14.15
CA LEU A 108 4.85 -0.89 13.38
C LEU A 108 3.57 -0.49 14.11
N GLN A 109 3.06 -1.37 14.99
CA GLN A 109 1.86 -1.13 15.80
C GLN A 109 1.82 0.25 16.51
N PRO A 110 2.91 0.76 17.12
CA PRO A 110 2.87 2.09 17.74
C PRO A 110 2.96 3.26 16.74
N LEU A 111 3.25 3.01 15.46
CA LEU A 111 3.43 4.05 14.43
C LEU A 111 2.10 4.42 13.74
N VAL A 112 1.16 3.49 13.67
CA VAL A 112 -0.16 3.71 13.07
C VAL A 112 -1.08 4.49 14.00
N LYS A 113 -1.92 5.34 13.41
CA LYS A 113 -2.90 6.16 14.12
C LYS A 113 -4.31 6.03 13.55
N LYS A 114 -4.40 5.84 12.24
CA LYS A 114 -5.65 5.73 11.48
C LYS A 114 -5.75 4.40 10.76
N SER A 115 -4.61 3.81 10.39
CA SER A 115 -4.57 2.55 9.68
C SER A 115 -4.84 1.37 10.61
N THR A 116 -5.52 0.36 10.08
CA THR A 116 -5.67 -0.95 10.71
C THR A 116 -4.53 -1.85 10.23
N LEU A 117 -3.70 -2.34 11.16
CA LEU A 117 -2.67 -3.33 10.86
C LEU A 117 -3.21 -4.73 11.06
N HIS A 118 -2.84 -5.62 10.15
CA HIS A 118 -3.15 -7.05 10.18
C HIS A 118 -1.84 -7.83 10.15
N GLU A 119 -1.63 -8.75 11.09
CA GLU A 119 -0.34 -9.43 11.27
C GLU A 119 -0.03 -10.45 10.17
N MET A 120 -1.05 -11.06 9.57
CA MET A 120 -0.91 -12.07 8.50
C MET A 120 -1.74 -11.68 7.29
N ASP A 121 -3.03 -11.98 7.33
CA ASP A 121 -4.01 -11.75 6.28
C ASP A 121 -5.19 -10.93 6.83
N ALA A 122 -6.09 -10.53 5.92
CA ALA A 122 -7.37 -9.93 6.29
C ALA A 122 -8.43 -10.23 5.24
N VAL A 123 -9.63 -10.57 5.69
CA VAL A 123 -10.83 -10.63 4.86
C VAL A 123 -11.71 -9.43 5.16
N LEU A 124 -12.01 -8.62 4.16
CA LEU A 124 -12.70 -7.34 4.27
C LEU A 124 -13.83 -7.23 3.25
N ASP A 125 -14.97 -6.67 3.67
CA ASP A 125 -16.12 -6.46 2.80
C ASP A 125 -16.23 -4.99 2.38
N PHE A 126 -16.30 -4.74 1.08
CA PHE A 126 -16.56 -3.41 0.53
C PHE A 126 -17.73 -3.46 -0.44
N GLY A 127 -18.92 -3.12 0.06
CA GLY A 127 -20.16 -3.22 -0.71
C GLY A 127 -20.62 -4.68 -0.84
N GLU A 128 -20.77 -5.16 -2.07
CA GLU A 128 -21.17 -6.55 -2.37
C GLU A 128 -19.97 -7.49 -2.59
N TYR A 129 -18.74 -6.97 -2.49
CA TYR A 129 -17.51 -7.71 -2.78
C TYR A 129 -16.71 -7.94 -1.51
N THR A 130 -16.19 -9.15 -1.38
CA THR A 130 -15.25 -9.56 -0.34
C THR A 130 -13.83 -9.62 -0.89
N TYR A 131 -12.89 -9.03 -0.15
CA TYR A 131 -11.47 -8.95 -0.47
C TYR A 131 -10.69 -9.78 0.52
N HIS A 132 -9.81 -10.63 0.03
CA HIS A 132 -8.79 -11.31 0.82
C HIS A 132 -7.44 -10.63 0.56
N LEU A 133 -6.87 -10.02 1.59
CA LEU A 133 -5.55 -9.41 1.56
C LEU A 133 -4.56 -10.37 2.20
N SER A 134 -3.55 -10.80 1.46
CA SER A 134 -2.36 -11.43 2.04
C SER A 134 -1.13 -11.06 1.22
N HIS A 135 0.03 -11.04 1.88
CA HIS A 135 1.30 -10.98 1.17
C HIS A 135 1.67 -12.35 0.56
N TYR A 136 1.11 -13.45 1.05
CA TYR A 136 1.39 -14.81 0.58
C TYR A 136 0.25 -15.33 -0.29
N TYR A 137 0.60 -15.83 -1.48
CA TYR A 137 -0.36 -16.38 -2.43
C TYR A 137 -1.09 -17.62 -1.86
N GLU A 138 -0.42 -18.40 -1.02
CA GLU A 138 -0.95 -19.61 -0.41
C GLU A 138 -2.15 -19.32 0.50
N ASP A 139 -2.15 -18.17 1.19
CA ASP A 139 -3.25 -17.79 2.08
C ASP A 139 -4.53 -17.51 1.27
N VAL A 140 -4.40 -16.79 0.15
CA VAL A 140 -5.54 -16.50 -0.73
C VAL A 140 -5.99 -17.71 -1.54
N GLU A 141 -5.09 -18.63 -1.87
CA GLU A 141 -5.43 -19.89 -2.55
C GLU A 141 -6.21 -20.84 -1.61
N ALA A 142 -5.88 -20.84 -0.31
CA ALA A 142 -6.55 -21.67 0.68
C ALA A 142 -8.00 -21.20 0.98
N ASP A 143 -8.27 -19.89 0.91
CA ASP A 143 -9.60 -19.31 1.12
C ASP A 143 -9.92 -18.18 0.12
N PRO A 144 -10.20 -18.51 -1.16
CA PRO A 144 -10.39 -17.50 -2.20
C PRO A 144 -11.69 -16.72 -2.02
N LYS A 145 -11.61 -15.39 -2.23
CA LYS A 145 -12.75 -14.47 -2.22
C LYS A 145 -12.94 -13.83 -3.60
N ASP A 146 -13.85 -12.83 -3.70
CA ASP A 146 -14.12 -12.13 -4.96
C ASP A 146 -12.87 -11.43 -5.51
N PHE A 147 -12.08 -10.84 -4.62
CA PHE A 147 -10.78 -10.26 -4.92
C PHE A 147 -9.71 -10.82 -3.99
N ASN A 148 -8.61 -11.29 -4.56
CA ASN A 148 -7.47 -11.86 -3.86
C ASN A 148 -6.26 -10.96 -4.15
N LEU A 149 -5.76 -10.27 -3.12
CA LEU A 149 -4.79 -9.16 -3.19
C LEU A 149 -3.55 -9.42 -2.34
#